data_AF-A0A7C3HVJ2-F1
#
_entry.id   AF-A0A7C3HVJ2-F1
#
_cell.length_a   1.000
_cell.length_b   1.000
_cell.length_c   1.000
_cell.angle_alpha   90.00
_cell.angle_beta   90.00
_cell.angle_gamma   90.00
#
_symmetry.space_group_name_H-M   'P 1'
#
loop_
_entity.id
_entity.type
_entity.pdbx_description
1 polymer ?
#
loop_
_entity_poly.entity_id
_entity_poly.type
_entity_poly.pdbx_seq_one_letter_code
_entity_poly.pdbx_strand_id
1 'polypeptide(L)' 'PASETVEPAAEDIEPDDLTQVKGIGPTYARRLQEAGIESFAQLTAVPPQDLAQILDTNENRAAAILAAAKNYPIT' A
#
# COMPACT_ATOMS: atom_id res chain seq x y z
N PRO A 1 30.41 -11.21 -14.77
CA PRO A 1 29.25 -12.11 -14.63
C PRO A 1 28.02 -11.25 -14.30
N ALA A 2 26.92 -11.47 -15.01
CA ALA A 2 25.70 -10.70 -14.87
C ALA A 2 24.97 -11.02 -13.54
N SER A 3 24.63 -9.96 -12.81
CA SER A 3 23.41 -9.86 -12.00
C SER A 3 23.02 -8.39 -12.03
N GLU A 4 22.47 -8.01 -13.16
CA GLU A 4 21.59 -6.86 -13.23
C GLU A 4 20.23 -7.36 -12.73
N THR A 5 20.01 -7.26 -11.43
CA THR A 5 18.67 -7.30 -10.84
C THR A 5 18.44 -5.92 -10.28
N VAL A 6 17.77 -5.11 -11.09
CA VAL A 6 17.18 -3.82 -10.73
C VAL A 6 16.55 -3.92 -9.33
N GLU A 7 17.29 -3.43 -8.35
CA GLU A 7 16.77 -2.92 -7.10
C GLU A 7 15.99 -1.68 -7.53
N PRO A 8 14.64 -1.69 -7.60
CA PRO A 8 13.96 -0.44 -7.86
C PRO A 8 14.35 0.47 -6.71
N ALA A 9 14.82 1.66 -7.06
CA ALA A 9 15.17 2.74 -6.15
C ALA A 9 13.99 3.01 -5.22
N ALA A 10 13.92 2.27 -4.11
CA ALA A 10 13.32 2.77 -2.90
C ALA A 10 14.26 3.88 -2.47
N GLU A 11 13.87 5.11 -2.81
CA GLU A 11 14.34 6.29 -2.11
C GLU A 11 14.30 5.98 -0.60
N ASP A 12 15.15 6.61 0.21
CA ASP A 12 15.28 6.40 1.67
C ASP A 12 14.00 6.84 2.44
N ILE A 13 12.83 6.37 2.01
CA ILE A 13 11.52 6.59 2.60
C ILE A 13 11.31 5.40 3.53
N GLU A 14 11.41 5.65 4.83
CA GLU A 14 10.97 4.68 5.83
C GLU A 14 9.54 4.23 5.50
N PRO A 15 9.27 2.90 5.45
CA PRO A 15 7.93 2.41 5.13
C PRO A 15 6.94 2.97 6.15
N ASP A 16 5.86 3.56 5.67
CA ASP A 16 4.81 4.05 6.55
C ASP A 16 4.14 2.87 7.25
N ASP A 17 3.69 3.12 8.47
CA ASP A 17 2.84 2.16 9.15
C ASP A 17 1.41 2.19 8.56
N LEU A 18 1.21 1.45 7.47
CA LEU A 18 -0.11 1.33 6.82
C LEU A 18 -1.19 0.78 7.77
N THR A 19 -0.81 0.13 8.88
CA THR A 19 -1.76 -0.33 9.90
C THR A 19 -2.43 0.83 10.66
N GLN A 20 -1.89 2.05 10.57
CA GLN A 20 -2.55 3.26 11.06
C GLN A 20 -3.89 3.50 10.33
N VAL A 21 -3.99 3.13 9.05
CA VAL A 21 -5.20 3.34 8.26
C VAL A 21 -6.35 2.49 8.81
N LYS A 22 -7.45 3.14 9.16
CA LYS A 22 -8.65 2.44 9.64
C LYS A 22 -9.16 1.45 8.59
N GLY A 23 -9.11 0.15 8.93
CA GLY A 23 -9.51 -0.94 8.05
C GLY A 23 -8.33 -1.73 7.47
N ILE A 24 -7.09 -1.26 7.66
CA ILE A 24 -5.87 -2.04 7.39
C ILE A 24 -5.40 -2.66 8.70
N GLY A 25 -5.57 -3.97 8.80
CA GLY A 25 -4.92 -4.77 9.85
C GLY A 25 -3.53 -5.24 9.43
N PRO A 26 -2.79 -5.93 10.31
CA PRO A 26 -1.45 -6.45 10.03
C PRO A 26 -1.43 -7.41 8.82
N THR A 27 -2.52 -8.15 8.58
CA THR A 27 -2.67 -9.00 7.38
C THR A 27 -2.70 -8.19 6.09
N TYR A 28 -3.43 -7.07 6.07
CA TYR A 28 -3.54 -6.23 4.87
C TYR A 28 -2.24 -5.46 4.63
N ALA A 29 -1.62 -4.94 5.69
CA ALA A 29 -0.32 -4.29 5.59
C ALA A 29 0.75 -5.23 4.98
N ARG A 30 0.80 -6.51 5.41
CA ARG A 30 1.71 -7.49 4.79
C ARG A 30 1.45 -7.69 3.30
N ARG A 31 0.18 -7.84 2.90
CA ARG A 31 -0.18 -8.05 1.49
C ARG A 31 0.16 -6.84 0.63
N LEU A 32 0.04 -5.64 1.19
CA LEU A 32 0.44 -4.40 0.53
C LEU A 32 1.96 -4.33 0.37
N GLN A 33 2.72 -4.65 1.42
CA GLN A 33 4.18 -4.76 1.35
C GLN A 33 4.64 -5.79 0.32
N GLU A 34 4.00 -6.97 0.27
CA GLU A 34 4.26 -8.00 -0.75
C GLU A 34 3.94 -7.51 -2.17
N ALA A 35 3.00 -6.57 -2.32
CA ALA A 35 2.66 -5.90 -3.57
C ALA A 35 3.55 -4.66 -3.86
N GLY A 36 4.54 -4.36 -3.01
CA GLY A 36 5.41 -3.19 -3.12
C GLY A 36 4.77 -1.87 -2.66
N ILE A 37 3.64 -1.92 -1.97
CA ILE A 37 2.93 -0.76 -1.43
C ILE A 37 3.29 -0.61 0.04
N GLU A 38 4.16 0.34 0.33
CA GLU A 38 4.74 0.52 1.67
C GLU A 38 4.52 1.92 2.24
N SER A 39 3.87 2.81 1.49
CA SER A 39 3.63 4.21 1.90
C SER A 39 2.18 4.64 1.65
N PHE A 40 1.68 5.63 2.39
CA PHE A 40 0.32 6.15 2.16
C PHE A 40 0.15 6.74 0.74
N ALA A 41 1.24 7.32 0.20
CA ALA A 41 1.32 7.80 -1.19
C ALA A 41 1.00 6.68 -2.19
N GLN A 42 1.69 5.56 -2.04
CA GLN A 42 1.56 4.40 -2.92
C GLN A 42 0.17 3.77 -2.78
N LEU A 43 -0.30 3.64 -1.53
CA LEU A 43 -1.63 3.10 -1.25
C LEU A 43 -2.73 3.92 -1.93
N THR A 44 -2.65 5.25 -1.85
CA THR A 44 -3.66 6.15 -2.46
C THR A 44 -3.54 6.27 -3.98
N ALA A 45 -2.38 5.92 -4.56
CA ALA A 45 -2.17 5.85 -6.00
C ALA A 45 -2.83 4.61 -6.64
N VAL A 46 -3.08 3.56 -5.86
CA VAL A 46 -3.73 2.32 -6.35
C VAL A 46 -5.24 2.52 -6.46
N PRO A 47 -5.87 2.12 -7.57
CA PRO A 47 -7.32 2.19 -7.71
C PRO A 47 -8.03 1.22 -6.75
N PRO A 48 -9.26 1.54 -6.31
CA PRO A 48 -9.99 0.71 -5.33
C PRO A 48 -10.25 -0.72 -5.81
N GLN A 49 -10.33 -0.94 -7.12
CA GLN A 49 -10.53 -2.24 -7.74
C GLN A 49 -9.31 -3.14 -7.57
N ASP A 50 -8.12 -2.66 -7.93
CA ASP A 50 -6.86 -3.39 -7.74
C ASP A 50 -6.54 -3.55 -6.25
N LEU A 51 -6.78 -2.51 -5.44
CA LEU A 51 -6.59 -2.62 -4.00
C LEU A 51 -7.48 -3.72 -3.40
N ALA A 52 -8.74 -3.83 -3.86
CA ALA A 52 -9.64 -4.88 -3.44
C ALA A 52 -9.12 -6.27 -3.82
N GLN A 53 -8.51 -6.44 -4.99
CA GLN A 53 -7.87 -7.70 -5.42
C GLN A 53 -6.64 -8.03 -4.56
N ILE A 54 -5.75 -7.05 -4.33
CA ILE A 54 -4.54 -7.23 -3.51
C ILE A 54 -4.91 -7.67 -2.09
N LEU A 55 -5.94 -7.05 -1.52
CA LEU A 55 -6.40 -7.30 -0.14
C LEU A 55 -7.40 -8.46 -0.01
N ASP A 56 -7.79 -9.12 -1.11
CA ASP A 56 -8.89 -10.10 -1.16
C ASP A 56 -10.15 -9.58 -0.45
N THR A 57 -10.59 -8.40 -0.85
CA THR A 57 -11.78 -7.75 -0.30
C THR A 57 -12.65 -7.19 -1.42
N ASN A 58 -13.72 -6.49 -1.06
CA ASN A 58 -14.62 -5.86 -2.02
C ASN A 58 -14.28 -4.38 -2.26
N GLU A 59 -14.71 -3.84 -3.40
CA GLU A 59 -14.42 -2.45 -3.80
C GLU A 59 -14.85 -1.41 -2.75
N ASN A 60 -16.06 -1.54 -2.18
CA ASN A 60 -16.52 -0.64 -1.10
C ASN A 60 -15.60 -0.63 0.14
N ARG A 61 -15.01 -1.79 0.51
CA ARG A 61 -14.02 -1.87 1.61
C ARG A 61 -12.72 -1.19 1.22
N ALA A 62 -12.20 -1.47 0.03
CA ALA A 62 -11.00 -0.85 -0.50
C ALA A 62 -11.16 0.67 -0.63
N ALA A 63 -12.30 1.16 -1.11
CA ALA A 63 -12.62 2.57 -1.21
C ALA A 63 -12.63 3.26 0.18
N ALA A 64 -13.18 2.60 1.21
CA ALA A 64 -13.12 3.11 2.57
C ALA A 64 -11.69 3.20 3.11
N ILE A 65 -10.85 2.22 2.80
CA ILE A 65 -9.42 2.22 3.16
C ILE A 65 -8.69 3.37 2.45
N LEU A 66 -8.92 3.57 1.15
CA LEU A 66 -8.35 4.70 0.40
C LEU A 66 -8.81 6.06 0.96
N ALA A 67 -10.08 6.17 1.31
CA ALA A 67 -10.62 7.38 1.92
C ALA A 67 -9.96 7.67 3.28
N ALA A 68 -9.73 6.64 4.09
CA ALA A 68 -8.99 6.77 5.33
C ALA A 68 -7.52 7.15 5.08
N ALA A 69 -6.85 6.51 4.12
CA ALA A 69 -5.45 6.77 3.76
C ALA A 69 -5.22 8.22 3.31
N LYS A 70 -6.19 8.85 2.61
CA LYS A 70 -6.14 10.27 2.23
C LYS A 70 -6.10 11.25 3.41
N ASN A 71 -6.44 10.79 4.61
CA ASN A 71 -6.40 11.60 5.83
C ASN A 71 -5.02 11.56 6.53
N TYR A 72 -4.05 10.83 5.96
CA TYR A 72 -2.68 10.77 6.43
C TYR A 72 -1.78 11.63 5.53
N PRO A 73 -0.72 12.23 6.08
CA PRO A 73 0.21 13.02 5.29
C PRO A 73 0.90 12.13 4.26
N ILE A 74 0.70 12.47 2.99
CA ILE A 74 1.45 11.90 1.87
C ILE A 74 2.79 12.65 1.86
N THR A 75 3.82 12.02 2.43
CA THR A 75 5.18 12.58 2.51
C THR A 75 6.03 12.04 1.38
#